data_AF-A0A3C2ECA5-F1
#
_entry.id   AF-A0A3C2ECA5-F1
#
_cell.length_a   1.000
_cell.length_b   1.000
_cell.length_c   1.000
_cell.angle_alpha   90.00
_cell.angle_beta   90.00
_cell.angle_gamma   90.00
#
_symmetry.space_group_name_H-M   'P 1'
#
loop_
_entity.id
_entity.type
_entity.pdbx_description
1 polymer ?
#
loop_
_entity_poly.entity_id
_entity_poly.type
_entity_poly.pdbx_seq_one_letter_code
_entity_poly.pdbx_strand_id
1 'polypeptide(L)'
;AGLNTIETHFFVFRNIKNTLPQELYNQGLSFDDVKVIYAGKGLIQPVFDDFQYGDIREVSIWVVSPIDPSIRHEIYYLDQIPYSMRGEMKLLSGIANLKDFLSLHSSYNLEIQIKFRNFVPANTLNRFTYSFAIFLNQ
;
A
#
# COMPACT_ATOMS: atom_id res chain seq x y z
N ALA A 1 -21.06 2.39 21.55
CA ALA A 1 -21.14 3.67 20.82
C ALA A 1 -20.04 3.69 19.77
N GLY A 2 -20.34 3.29 18.53
CA GLY A 2 -19.36 3.20 17.46
C GLY A 2 -19.20 4.55 16.80
N LEU A 3 -18.02 5.17 16.93
CA LEU A 3 -17.69 6.39 16.19
C LEU A 3 -17.91 6.14 14.70
N ASN A 4 -18.80 6.91 14.09
CA ASN A 4 -19.18 6.76 12.69
C ASN A 4 -17.97 7.05 11.79
N THR A 5 -17.70 6.16 10.82
CA THR A 5 -16.93 6.56 9.64
C THR A 5 -17.87 7.45 8.82
N ILE A 6 -17.49 8.70 8.63
CA ILE A 6 -18.34 9.66 7.91
C ILE A 6 -18.08 9.56 6.41
N GLU A 7 -16.81 9.35 6.03
CA GLU A 7 -16.40 9.44 4.64
C GLU A 7 -15.30 8.42 4.32
N THR A 8 -15.33 7.86 3.11
CA THR A 8 -14.28 6.96 2.59
C THR A 8 -13.83 7.48 1.23
N HIS A 9 -12.53 7.72 1.11
CA HIS A 9 -11.89 8.15 -0.13
C HIS A 9 -11.11 6.99 -0.73
N PHE A 10 -11.13 6.90 -2.06
CA PHE A 10 -10.38 5.91 -2.83
C PHE A 10 -9.48 6.62 -3.83
N PHE A 11 -8.19 6.29 -3.81
CA PHE A 11 -7.21 6.75 -4.78
C PHE A 11 -6.64 5.55 -5.52
N VAL A 12 -6.71 5.57 -6.85
CA VAL A 12 -6.24 4.45 -7.67
C VAL A 12 -5.09 4.90 -8.56
N PHE A 13 -3.90 4.38 -8.29
CA PHE A 13 -2.73 4.53 -9.15
C PHE A 13 -2.69 3.35 -10.12
N ARG A 14 -2.88 3.63 -11.41
CA ARG A 14 -3.03 2.59 -12.42
C ARG A 14 -1.73 2.28 -13.14
N ASN A 15 -1.60 1.03 -13.58
CA ASN A 15 -0.54 0.57 -14.48
C ASN A 15 0.88 0.84 -13.94
N ILE A 16 1.10 0.59 -12.66
CA ILE A 16 2.44 0.62 -12.07
C ILE A 16 3.22 -0.57 -12.62
N LYS A 17 4.33 -0.27 -13.30
CA LYS A 17 5.19 -1.29 -13.89
C LYS A 17 5.78 -2.18 -12.80
N ASN A 18 5.65 -3.49 -12.96
CA ASN A 18 6.36 -4.46 -12.14
C ASN A 18 7.79 -4.60 -12.67
N THR A 19 8.77 -4.10 -11.92
CA THR A 19 10.19 -4.17 -12.29
C THR A 19 10.88 -5.43 -11.78
N LEU A 20 10.23 -6.18 -10.87
CA LEU A 20 10.81 -7.36 -10.24
C LEU A 20 11.31 -8.44 -11.21
N PRO A 21 10.57 -8.82 -12.29
CA PRO A 21 11.08 -9.81 -13.24
C PRO A 21 12.43 -9.42 -13.84
N GLN A 22 12.61 -8.13 -14.16
CA GLN A 22 13.86 -7.60 -14.70
C GLN A 22 14.96 -7.55 -13.64
N GLU A 23 14.62 -7.19 -12.41
CA GLU A 23 15.57 -7.12 -11.29
C GLU A 23 16.11 -8.51 -10.91
N LEU A 24 15.26 -9.54 -10.95
CA LEU A 24 15.68 -10.93 -10.75
C LEU A 24 16.59 -11.39 -11.89
N TYR A 25 16.19 -11.16 -13.14
CA TYR A 25 16.98 -11.54 -14.31
C TYR A 25 18.38 -10.91 -14.28
N ASN A 26 18.49 -9.62 -13.92
CA ASN A 26 19.76 -8.92 -13.79
C ASN A 26 20.70 -9.52 -12.71
N GLN A 27 20.13 -10.28 -11.76
CA GLN A 27 20.86 -10.99 -10.71
C GLN A 27 21.08 -12.48 -11.06
N GLY A 28 20.71 -12.92 -12.26
CA GLY A 28 20.77 -14.33 -12.65
C GLY A 28 19.71 -15.20 -11.97
N LEU A 29 18.65 -14.60 -11.44
CA LEU A 29 17.56 -15.26 -10.73
C LEU A 29 16.26 -15.24 -11.55
N SER A 30 15.33 -16.08 -11.16
CA SER A 30 13.98 -16.18 -11.69
C SER A 30 12.94 -16.17 -10.55
N PHE A 31 11.65 -16.13 -10.88
CA PHE A 31 10.60 -16.31 -9.87
C PHE A 31 10.61 -17.70 -9.23
N ASP A 32 11.21 -18.70 -9.87
CA ASP A 32 11.33 -20.04 -9.29
C ASP A 32 12.28 -20.04 -8.08
N ASP A 33 13.28 -19.15 -8.08
CA ASP A 33 14.23 -18.96 -6.98
C ASP A 33 13.64 -18.17 -5.80
N VAL A 34 12.48 -17.52 -6.00
CA VAL A 34 11.79 -16.75 -4.97
C VAL A 34 10.90 -17.68 -4.15
N LYS A 35 11.10 -17.75 -2.84
CA LYS A 35 10.24 -18.51 -1.93
C LYS A 35 8.93 -17.78 -1.65
N VAL A 36 9.03 -16.51 -1.25
CA VAL A 36 7.89 -15.70 -0.84
C VAL A 36 8.17 -14.22 -1.03
N ILE A 37 7.13 -13.46 -1.35
CA ILE A 37 7.18 -12.01 -1.42
C ILE A 37 6.15 -11.46 -0.46
N TYR A 38 6.58 -10.60 0.46
CA TYR A 38 5.70 -9.89 1.38
C TYR A 38 5.79 -8.38 1.14
N ALA A 39 4.79 -7.65 1.65
CA ALA A 39 4.90 -6.22 1.78
C ALA A 39 6.06 -5.87 2.73
N GLY A 40 6.93 -4.94 2.30
CA GLY A 40 8.05 -4.43 3.09
C GLY A 40 7.62 -3.24 3.93
N LYS A 41 8.36 -2.13 3.83
CA LYS A 41 8.00 -0.85 4.46
C LYS A 41 6.93 -0.14 3.65
N GLY A 42 5.88 0.35 4.31
CA GLY A 42 4.91 1.31 3.76
C GLY A 42 4.88 2.60 4.58
N LEU A 43 4.95 3.75 3.91
CA LEU A 43 5.03 5.06 4.54
C LEU A 43 4.18 6.08 3.77
N ILE A 44 3.28 6.77 4.47
CA ILE A 44 2.62 7.99 3.98
C ILE A 44 3.23 9.18 4.74
N GLN A 45 3.63 10.21 4.02
CA GLN A 45 4.19 11.43 4.61
C GLN A 45 3.71 12.67 3.87
N PRO A 46 3.54 13.81 4.53
CA PRO A 46 3.16 15.06 3.86
C PRO A 46 4.30 15.53 2.94
N VAL A 47 3.93 16.19 1.85
CA VAL A 47 4.91 16.83 0.97
C VAL A 47 5.33 18.20 1.52
N PHE A 48 4.43 18.89 2.23
CA PHE A 48 4.65 20.21 2.82
C PHE A 48 4.16 20.23 4.27
N ASP A 49 4.95 20.81 5.18
CA ASP A 49 4.72 20.98 6.62
C ASP A 49 4.18 19.75 7.38
N ASP A 50 4.07 19.90 8.70
CA ASP A 50 3.70 18.84 9.65
C ASP A 50 2.18 18.61 9.62
N PHE A 51 1.70 17.87 8.61
CA PHE A 51 0.28 17.56 8.46
C PHE A 51 -0.24 16.69 9.61
N GLN A 52 -1.45 16.99 10.10
CA GLN A 52 -2.10 16.21 11.15
C GLN A 52 -3.00 15.14 10.55
N TYR A 53 -2.72 13.87 10.82
CA TYR A 53 -3.51 12.73 10.37
C TYR A 53 -4.66 12.35 11.34
N GLY A 54 -4.91 13.16 12.37
CA GLY A 54 -5.89 12.86 13.41
C GLY A 54 -7.34 12.69 12.92
N ASP A 55 -7.69 13.26 11.76
CA ASP A 55 -8.99 13.07 11.13
C ASP A 55 -9.10 11.76 10.34
N ILE A 56 -7.99 11.09 10.02
CA ILE A 56 -7.98 9.80 9.35
C ILE A 56 -8.17 8.69 10.37
N ARG A 57 -9.21 7.88 10.22
CA ARG A 57 -9.50 6.71 11.06
C ARG A 57 -8.61 5.53 10.74
N GLU A 58 -8.53 5.21 9.46
CA GLU A 58 -7.94 3.99 8.92
C GLU A 58 -7.42 4.27 7.51
N VAL A 59 -6.29 3.63 7.18
CA VAL A 59 -5.78 3.53 5.82
C VAL A 59 -5.60 2.07 5.49
N SER A 60 -6.05 1.64 4.30
CA SER A 60 -5.68 0.36 3.72
C SER A 60 -5.21 0.55 2.27
N ILE A 61 -4.22 -0.24 1.88
CA ILE A 61 -3.58 -0.16 0.56
C ILE A 61 -3.54 -1.56 -0.03
N TRP A 62 -3.98 -1.64 -1.28
CA TRP A 62 -4.16 -2.90 -2.00
C TRP A 62 -3.34 -2.88 -3.27
N VAL A 63 -2.66 -3.99 -3.58
CA VAL A 63 -2.31 -4.30 -4.97
C VAL A 63 -3.53 -4.93 -5.63
N VAL A 64 -3.85 -4.46 -6.83
CA VAL A 64 -5.04 -4.86 -7.57
C VAL A 64 -4.62 -5.22 -8.98
N SER A 65 -5.13 -6.34 -9.51
CA SER A 65 -4.80 -6.73 -10.86
C SER A 65 -5.34 -5.69 -11.87
N PRO A 66 -4.61 -5.40 -12.95
CA PRO A 66 -5.04 -4.42 -13.94
C PRO A 66 -6.15 -4.95 -14.86
N ILE A 67 -6.37 -6.26 -14.92
CA ILE A 67 -7.31 -6.94 -15.83
C ILE A 67 -8.59 -7.32 -15.09
N ASP A 68 -8.44 -7.96 -13.93
CA ASP A 68 -9.53 -8.38 -13.05
C ASP A 68 -9.36 -7.73 -11.66
N PRO A 69 -10.16 -6.69 -11.32
CA PRO A 69 -10.09 -6.02 -10.03
C PRO A 69 -10.53 -6.86 -8.83
N SER A 70 -11.19 -8.01 -9.05
CA SER A 70 -11.53 -8.93 -7.95
C SER A 70 -10.30 -9.64 -7.39
N ILE A 71 -9.24 -9.75 -8.19
CA ILE A 71 -7.93 -10.24 -7.78
C ILE A 71 -7.16 -9.08 -7.15
N ARG A 72 -7.22 -9.00 -5.82
CA ARG A 72 -6.55 -7.97 -5.02
C ARG A 72 -6.03 -8.52 -3.69
N HIS A 73 -4.93 -7.94 -3.22
CA HIS A 73 -4.32 -8.27 -1.94
C HIS A 73 -4.02 -7.00 -1.14
N GLU A 74 -4.39 -6.99 0.14
CA GLU A 74 -4.01 -5.92 1.06
C GLU A 74 -2.52 -6.05 1.36
N ILE A 75 -1.79 -4.97 1.12
CA ILE A 75 -0.33 -4.91 1.28
C ILE A 75 0.09 -3.99 2.42
N TYR A 76 -0.73 -3.00 2.76
CA TYR A 76 -0.49 -2.15 3.92
C TYR A 76 -1.78 -1.75 4.57
N TYR A 77 -1.76 -1.59 5.89
CA TYR A 77 -2.88 -1.03 6.62
C TYR A 77 -2.40 -0.29 7.88
N LEU A 78 -3.23 0.61 8.38
CA LEU A 78 -3.10 1.15 9.71
C LEU A 78 -4.50 1.49 10.23
N ASP A 79 -4.93 0.73 11.25
CA ASP A 79 -6.20 0.94 11.91
C ASP A 79 -6.02 1.82 13.16
N GLN A 80 -7.11 2.45 13.61
CA GLN A 80 -7.16 3.21 14.85
C GLN A 80 -6.06 4.29 14.96
N ILE A 81 -5.82 5.01 13.86
CA ILE A 81 -4.78 6.06 13.79
C ILE A 81 -5.01 7.10 14.91
N PRO A 82 -4.02 7.40 15.78
CA PRO A 82 -4.23 8.32 16.89
C PRO A 82 -4.65 9.74 16.45
N TYR A 83 -5.50 10.42 17.22
CA TYR A 83 -5.85 11.82 16.96
C TYR A 83 -4.65 12.78 17.00
N SER A 84 -3.60 12.40 17.73
CA SER A 84 -2.34 13.14 17.82
C SER A 84 -1.35 12.83 16.69
N MET A 85 -1.72 11.99 15.73
CA MET A 85 -0.82 11.56 14.65
C MET A 85 -0.43 12.75 13.76
N ARG A 86 0.87 12.96 13.59
CA ARG A 86 1.47 14.04 12.78
C ARG A 86 2.72 13.54 12.06
N GLY A 87 3.12 14.24 11.01
CA GLY A 87 4.37 13.96 10.31
C GLY A 87 4.28 12.70 9.47
N GLU A 88 5.03 11.65 9.79
CA GLU A 88 5.08 10.41 9.00
C GLU A 88 4.13 9.32 9.53
N MET A 89 3.29 8.76 8.67
CA MET A 89 2.46 7.59 8.93
C MET A 89 3.10 6.30 8.41
N LYS A 90 3.72 5.56 9.33
CA LYS A 90 4.23 4.21 9.07
C LYS A 90 3.08 3.21 9.10
N LEU A 91 2.92 2.46 8.02
CA LEU A 91 1.86 1.46 7.88
C LEU A 91 2.38 0.08 8.31
N LEU A 92 1.47 -0.76 8.77
CA LEU A 92 1.72 -2.18 9.02
C LEU A 92 1.69 -2.93 7.68
N SER A 93 2.59 -3.88 7.51
CA SER A 93 2.65 -4.74 6.32
C SER A 93 1.52 -5.76 6.36
N GLY A 94 0.88 -5.97 5.21
CA GLY A 94 -0.07 -7.07 5.02
C GLY A 94 0.63 -8.44 5.05
N ILE A 95 -0.14 -9.49 5.32
CA ILE A 95 0.36 -10.87 5.44
C ILE A 95 0.28 -11.67 4.13
N ALA A 96 -0.29 -11.08 3.07
CA ALA A 96 -0.48 -11.77 1.79
C ALA A 96 0.86 -12.11 1.13
N ASN A 97 1.02 -13.35 0.67
CA ASN A 97 2.12 -13.71 -0.21
C ASN A 97 1.82 -13.19 -1.61
N LEU A 98 2.67 -12.30 -2.11
CA LEU A 98 2.51 -11.62 -3.39
C LEU A 98 3.26 -12.31 -4.54
N LYS A 99 3.95 -13.44 -4.30
CA LYS A 99 4.74 -14.14 -5.32
C LYS A 99 3.92 -14.40 -6.58
N ASP A 100 2.82 -15.14 -6.44
CA ASP A 100 2.00 -15.58 -7.58
C ASP A 100 1.34 -14.38 -8.27
N PHE A 101 0.90 -13.38 -7.48
CA PHE A 101 0.34 -12.15 -8.03
C PHE A 101 1.37 -11.41 -8.89
N LEU A 102 2.59 -11.20 -8.37
CA LEU A 102 3.63 -10.44 -9.07
C LEU A 102 4.30 -11.24 -10.20
N SER A 103 4.30 -12.58 -10.16
CA SER A 103 4.85 -13.39 -11.26
C SER A 103 3.94 -13.40 -12.49
N LEU A 104 2.63 -13.28 -12.29
CA LEU A 104 1.63 -13.32 -13.37
C LEU A 104 1.40 -11.96 -14.04
N HIS A 105 1.79 -10.86 -13.38
CA HIS A 105 1.45 -9.51 -13.83
C HIS A 105 2.68 -8.65 -14.12
N SER A 106 2.78 -8.14 -15.35
CA SER A 106 3.82 -7.18 -15.76
C SER A 106 3.58 -5.75 -15.24
N SER A 107 2.35 -5.45 -14.80
CA SER A 107 1.99 -4.24 -14.08
C SER A 107 0.85 -4.49 -13.11
N TYR A 108 0.67 -3.61 -12.13
CA TYR A 108 -0.42 -3.68 -11.17
C TYR A 108 -1.00 -2.29 -10.89
N ASN A 109 -2.19 -2.26 -10.29
CA ASN A 109 -2.76 -1.04 -9.75
C ASN A 109 -2.52 -0.99 -8.24
N LEU A 110 -2.38 0.21 -7.68
CA LEU A 110 -2.48 0.44 -6.24
C LEU A 110 -3.77 1.16 -5.93
N GLU A 111 -4.56 0.60 -5.02
CA GLU A 111 -5.75 1.24 -4.47
C GLU A 111 -5.47 1.63 -3.02
N ILE A 112 -5.52 2.93 -2.73
CA ILE A 112 -5.41 3.48 -1.38
C ILE A 112 -6.81 3.87 -0.92
N GLN A 113 -7.29 3.22 0.13
CA GLN A 113 -8.53 3.53 0.80
C GLN A 113 -8.24 4.28 2.10
N ILE A 114 -8.87 5.43 2.27
CA ILE A 114 -8.73 6.26 3.47
C ILE A 114 -10.11 6.48 4.06
N LYS A 115 -10.32 6.03 5.30
CA LYS A 115 -11.56 6.27 6.05
C LYS A 115 -11.35 7.44 6.99
N PHE A 116 -12.21 8.45 6.93
CA PHE A 116 -12.14 9.62 7.79
C PHE A 116 -13.17 9.56 8.93
N ARG A 117 -12.80 10.18 10.05
CA ARG A 117 -13.66 10.39 11.22
C ARG A 117 -14.61 11.57 11.02
N ASN A 118 -14.17 12.56 10.27
CA ASN A 118 -14.85 13.84 10.02
C ASN A 118 -14.79 14.17 8.53
N PHE A 119 -15.60 15.13 8.08
CA PHE A 119 -15.42 15.72 6.75
C PHE A 119 -14.05 16.37 6.64
N VAL A 120 -13.38 16.14 5.50
CA VAL A 120 -12.04 16.68 5.24
C VAL A 120 -12.16 18.17 4.89
N PRO A 121 -11.62 19.09 5.72
CA PRO A 121 -11.85 20.52 5.54
C PRO A 121 -10.99 21.15 4.43
N ALA A 122 -9.94 20.46 3.99
CA ALA A 122 -8.99 20.98 3.00
C ALA A 122 -8.29 19.85 2.23
N ASN A 123 -7.87 20.16 1.00
CA ASN A 123 -7.01 19.27 0.22
C ASN A 123 -5.62 19.18 0.85
N THR A 124 -5.02 17.99 0.79
CA THR A 124 -3.69 17.72 1.36
C THR A 124 -2.84 17.00 0.33
N LEU A 125 -1.53 17.27 0.34
CA LEU A 125 -0.60 16.62 -0.57
C LEU A 125 0.32 15.70 0.23
N ASN A 126 0.23 14.41 -0.05
CA ASN A 126 0.98 13.37 0.61
C ASN A 126 1.74 12.52 -0.40
N ARG A 127 2.88 11.97 0.02
CA ARG A 127 3.67 10.99 -0.71
C ARG A 127 3.51 9.63 -0.04
N PHE A 128 3.14 8.64 -0.83
CA PHE A 128 3.23 7.24 -0.43
C PHE A 128 4.54 6.63 -0.95
N THR A 129 5.27 5.93 -0.09
CA THR A 129 6.49 5.19 -0.43
C THR A 129 6.37 3.78 0.10
N TYR A 130 6.72 2.80 -0.72
CA TYR A 130 6.57 1.38 -0.38
C TYR A 130 7.72 0.53 -0.92
N SER A 131 7.81 -0.71 -0.44
CA SER A 131 8.81 -1.69 -0.87
C SER A 131 8.26 -3.12 -0.76
N PHE A 132 8.85 -4.09 -1.43
CA PHE A 132 8.54 -5.50 -1.20
C PHE A 132 9.74 -6.17 -0.54
N ALA A 133 9.46 -7.09 0.38
CA ALA A 133 10.46 -7.96 0.99
C ALA A 133 10.45 -9.31 0.28
N ILE A 134 11.57 -9.67 -0.34
CA ILE A 134 11.71 -10.87 -1.16
C ILE A 134 12.60 -11.85 -0.41
N PHE A 135 12.14 -13.09 -0.28
CA PHE A 135 12.88 -14.17 0.36
C PHE A 135 13.14 -15.26 -0.68
N LEU A 136 14.40 -15.65 -0.84
CA LEU A 136 14.82 -16.66 -1.80
C LEU A 136 14.74 -18.07 -1.21
N ASN A 137 14.72 -19.07 -2.08
CA ASN A 137 14.98 -20.46 -1.68
C ASN A 137 16.41 -20.55 -1.15
N GLN A 138 16.61 -21.36 -0.10
CA GLN A 138 17.94 -21.65 0.45
C GLN A 138 18.67 -22.69 -0.40
#